data_AF-A0A645I821-F1
#
_entry.id   AF-A0A645I821-F1
#
_cell.length_a   1.000
_cell.length_b   1.000
_cell.length_c   1.000
_cell.angle_alpha   90.00
_cell.angle_beta   90.00
_cell.angle_gamma   90.00
#
_symmetry.space_group_name_H-M   'P 1'
#
loop_
_entity.id
_entity.type
_entity.pdbx_description
1 polymer ?
#
loop_
_entity_poly.entity_id
_entity_poly.type
_entity_poly.pdbx_seq_one_letter_code
_entity_poly.pdbx_strand_id
1 'polypeptide(L)' 'MANRCDGCIGFHTKALVRLRATQAELDEMLGVAVYMGGGPSLMYAANAVAAFKEFAEAQAPVQA' A
#
# COMPACT_ATOMS: atom_id res chain seq x y z
N MET A 1 -0.63 -3.63 7.99
CA MET A 1 -1.88 -3.00 7.52
C MET A 1 -3.16 -3.64 8.11
N ALA A 2 -3.10 -4.85 8.68
CA ALA A 2 -4.26 -5.53 9.30
C ALA A 2 -4.94 -4.79 10.48
N ASN A 3 -4.26 -3.82 11.10
CA ASN A 3 -4.83 -2.96 12.15
C ASN A 3 -5.78 -1.87 11.63
N ARG A 4 -6.03 -1.79 10.31
CA ARG A 4 -7.06 -0.91 9.74
C ARG A 4 -6.90 0.56 10.15
N CYS A 5 -5.66 1.04 10.08
CA CYS A 5 -5.28 2.39 10.49
C CYS A 5 -4.80 3.18 9.28
N ASP A 6 -5.56 4.20 8.88
CA ASP A 6 -5.28 5.01 7.67
C ASP A 6 -3.93 5.72 7.74
N GLY A 7 -3.58 6.27 8.91
CA GLY A 7 -2.26 6.89 9.13
C GLY A 7 -1.10 5.91 8.92
N CYS A 8 -1.24 4.67 9.43
CA CYS A 8 -0.24 3.62 9.20
C CYS A 8 -0.17 3.22 7.72
N ILE A 9 -1.30 3.13 7.02
CA ILE A 9 -1.34 2.80 5.59
C ILE A 9 -0.57 3.86 4.79
N GLY A 10 -0.84 5.14 5.00
CA GLY A 10 -0.14 6.22 4.29
C GLY A 10 1.36 6.23 4.59
N PHE A 11 1.76 6.08 5.86
CA PHE A 11 3.17 6.13 6.24
C PHE A 11 3.96 4.94 5.67
N HIS A 12 3.41 3.73 5.77
CA HIS A 12 4.08 2.52 5.29
C HIS A 12 4.08 2.40 3.76
N THR A 13 3.02 2.80 3.06
CA THR A 13 3.04 2.82 1.57
C THR A 13 4.07 3.80 1.04
N LYS A 14 4.17 5.00 1.61
CA LYS A 14 5.24 5.97 1.28
C LYS A 14 6.64 5.39 1.50
N ALA A 15 6.85 4.69 2.62
CA ALA A 15 8.11 4.03 2.92
C ALA A 15 8.42 2.89 1.92
N LEU A 16 7.43 2.07 1.57
CA LEU A 16 7.57 0.98 0.60
C LEU A 16 8.00 1.50 -0.78
N VAL A 17 7.38 2.57 -1.28
CA VAL A 17 7.79 3.17 -2.56
C VAL A 17 9.24 3.69 -2.49
N ARG A 18 9.64 4.34 -1.38
CA ARG A 18 11.03 4.82 -1.19
C ARG A 18 12.05 3.67 -1.18
N LEU A 19 11.66 2.52 -0.63
CA LEU A 19 12.45 1.29 -0.64
C LEU A 19 12.38 0.55 -1.99
N ARG A 20 11.67 1.11 -2.98
CA ARG A 20 11.48 0.54 -4.31
C ARG A 20 10.79 -0.83 -4.29
N ALA A 21 9.89 -1.04 -3.32
CA ALA A 21 8.95 -2.14 -3.40
C ALA A 21 8.14 -2.04 -4.69
N THR A 22 7.73 -3.18 -5.21
CA THR A 22 6.93 -3.30 -6.42
C THR A 22 5.44 -3.40 -6.09
N GLN A 23 4.58 -3.10 -7.07
CA GLN A 23 3.14 -3.33 -6.93
C GLN A 23 2.82 -4.80 -6.65
N ALA A 24 3.56 -5.74 -7.26
CA ALA A 24 3.36 -7.17 -7.06
C ALA A 24 3.66 -7.60 -5.61
N GLU A 25 4.77 -7.13 -5.02
CA GLU A 25 5.10 -7.40 -3.61
C GLU A 25 4.06 -6.83 -2.64
N LEU A 26 3.52 -5.64 -2.95
CA LEU A 26 2.43 -5.06 -2.18
C LEU A 26 1.17 -5.94 -2.26
N ASP A 27 0.79 -6.34 -3.47
CA ASP A 27 -0.43 -7.12 -3.71
C ASP A 27 -0.35 -8.50 -3.04
N GLU A 28 0.82 -9.15 -3.06
CA GLU A 28 1.05 -10.41 -2.34
C GLU A 28 0.89 -10.24 -0.82
N MET A 29 1.50 -9.21 -0.23
CA MET A 29 1.38 -8.92 1.20
C MET A 29 -0.07 -8.59 1.59
N LEU A 30 -0.77 -7.82 0.77
CA LEU A 30 -2.19 -7.51 0.98
C LEU A 30 -3.06 -8.76 0.84
N GLY A 31 -2.72 -9.68 -0.07
CA GLY A 31 -3.37 -10.98 -0.19
C GLY A 31 -3.34 -11.78 1.12
N VAL A 32 -2.19 -11.79 1.82
CA VAL A 32 -2.07 -12.40 3.15
C VAL A 32 -2.94 -11.67 4.18
N ALA A 33 -2.96 -10.34 4.16
CA ALA A 33 -3.79 -9.55 5.09
C ALA A 33 -5.30 -9.77 4.87
N VAL A 34 -5.72 -9.94 3.62
CA VAL A 34 -7.10 -10.27 3.24
C VAL A 34 -7.45 -11.69 3.63
N TYR A 35 -6.56 -12.66 3.39
CA TYR A 35 -6.76 -14.04 3.82
C TYR A 35 -6.99 -14.13 5.34
N MET A 36 -6.20 -13.42 6.14
CA MET A 36 -6.29 -13.46 7.60
C MET A 36 -7.42 -12.61 8.20
N GLY A 37 -7.83 -11.53 7.54
CA GLY A 37 -8.81 -10.58 8.08
C GLY A 37 -10.10 -10.43 7.29
N GLY A 38 -10.28 -11.21 6.22
CA GLY A 38 -11.49 -11.28 5.40
C GLY A 38 -11.91 -9.95 4.78
N GLY A 39 -13.23 -9.77 4.62
CA GLY A 39 -13.83 -8.60 3.99
C GLY A 39 -13.38 -7.24 4.58
N PRO A 40 -13.31 -7.06 5.91
CA PRO A 40 -12.78 -5.83 6.49
C PRO A 40 -11.36 -5.51 6.05
N SER A 41 -10.47 -6.50 5.98
CA SER A 41 -9.10 -6.29 5.47
C SER A 41 -9.09 -5.91 3.98
N LEU A 42 -10.00 -6.46 3.17
CA LEU A 42 -10.10 -6.13 1.75
C LEU A 42 -10.38 -4.64 1.51
N MET A 43 -11.25 -4.03 2.32
CA MET A 43 -11.55 -2.60 2.20
C MET A 43 -10.31 -1.73 2.45
N TYR A 44 -9.51 -2.06 3.48
CA TYR A 44 -8.27 -1.33 3.76
C TYR A 44 -7.13 -1.68 2.79
N ALA A 45 -7.13 -2.88 2.20
CA ALA A 45 -6.21 -3.22 1.12
C ALA A 45 -6.43 -2.33 -0.11
N ALA A 46 -7.68 -2.00 -0.46
CA ALA A 46 -7.98 -1.05 -1.52
C ALA A 46 -7.38 0.35 -1.23
N ASN A 47 -7.51 0.84 0.00
CA ASN A 47 -6.89 2.10 0.43
C ASN A 47 -5.36 2.06 0.33
N ALA A 48 -4.75 0.93 0.69
CA ALA A 48 -3.30 0.74 0.59
C ALA A 48 -2.81 0.74 -0.86
N VAL A 49 -3.52 0.09 -1.78
CA VAL A 49 -3.20 0.13 -3.21
C VAL A 49 -3.30 1.55 -3.74
N ALA A 50 -4.34 2.30 -3.37
CA ALA A 50 -4.50 3.69 -3.80
C ALA A 50 -3.35 4.57 -3.29
N ALA A 51 -3.03 4.51 -1.99
CA ALA A 51 -1.95 5.28 -1.40
C ALA A 51 -0.58 4.94 -2.00
N PHE A 52 -0.30 3.66 -2.25
CA PHE A 52 0.96 3.25 -2.87
C PHE A 52 1.11 3.83 -4.28
N LYS A 53 0.05 3.80 -5.09
CA LYS A 53 0.05 4.40 -6.44
C LYS A 53 0.29 5.91 -6.39
N GLU A 54 -0.41 6.62 -5.50
CA GLU A 54 -0.22 8.05 -5.30
C GLU A 54 1.24 8.40 -4.98
N PHE A 55 1.86 7.66 -4.05
CA PHE A 55 3.27 7.88 -3.70
C PHE A 55 4.26 7.42 -4.76
N ALA A 56 3.93 6.42 -5.57
CA ALA A 56 4.73 5.96 -6.70
C ALA A 56 4.74 6.98 -7.83
N GLU A 57 3.59 7.56 -8.15
CA GLU A 57 3.45 8.65 -9.12
C GLU A 57 4.18 9.91 -8.64
N ALA A 58 4.03 10.28 -7.36
CA ALA A 58 4.72 11.43 -6.78
C ALA A 58 6.25 11.26 -6.67
N GLN A 59 6.77 10.03 -6.75
CA GLN A 59 8.21 9.72 -6.77
C GLN A 59 8.76 9.50 -8.18
N ALA A 60 7.93 9.53 -9.22
CA ALA A 60 8.41 9.66 -10.58
C ALA A 60 9.28 10.92 -10.66
N PRO A 61 10.42 10.88 -11.38
CA PRO A 61 11.27 12.06 -11.50
C PRO A 61 10.40 13.21 -12.02
N VAL A 62 10.36 14.32 -11.26
CA VAL A 62 9.84 15.60 -11.76
C VAL A 62 10.56 15.81 -13.09
N GLN A 63 9.83 15.74 -14.19
CA GLN A 63 10.39 15.98 -15.51
C GLN A 63 11.03 17.38 -15.47
N ALA A 64 12.30 17.42 -15.87
CA ALA A 64 13.17 18.60 -15.84
C ALA A 64 12.60 19.80 -16.60
#